data_AF-A0A0F0GXL9-F1
#
_entry.id   AF-A0A0F0GXL9-F1
#
_cell.length_a   1.000
_cell.length_b   1.000
_cell.length_c   1.000
_cell.angle_alpha   90.00
_cell.angle_beta   90.00
_cell.angle_gamma   90.00
#
_symmetry.space_group_name_H-M   'P 1'
#
loop_
_entity.id
_entity.type
_entity.pdbx_description
1 polymer ?
#
loop_
_entity_poly.entity_id
_entity_poly.type
_entity_poly.pdbx_seq_one_letter_code
_entity_poly.pdbx_strand_id
1 'polypeptide(L)'
;HTILEQAPPVPAADDTAENDGDTPVRDEVAAVKTALVPWNLSAKGAEALRAQARQRRDRLAADPGLDQVDVGYSLATTRWALPQRAALVATGLDDFRRGLRSLASDGATVQHV
;
A
#
# COMPACT_ATOMS: atom_id res chain seq x y z
N HIS A 1 -22.52 9.90 11.59
CA HIS A 1 -22.65 9.11 12.84
C HIS A 1 -21.86 7.82 12.69
N THR A 2 -21.33 7.32 13.81
CA THR A 2 -20.73 5.98 14.01
C THR A 2 -19.22 5.93 13.78
N ILE A 3 -18.39 6.17 14.81
CA ILE A 3 -18.04 5.38 16.03
C ILE A 3 -16.79 4.52 15.74
N LEU A 4 -15.69 4.90 16.41
CA LEU A 4 -14.50 4.09 16.67
C LEU A 4 -14.90 2.97 17.64
N GLU A 5 -14.64 1.73 17.27
CA GLU A 5 -14.62 0.61 18.21
C GLU A 5 -13.16 0.23 18.46
N GLN A 6 -12.65 0.67 19.61
CA GLN A 6 -11.43 0.20 20.24
C GLN A 6 -11.74 -1.13 20.96
N ALA A 7 -10.85 -2.11 20.86
CA ALA A 7 -10.86 -3.29 21.73
C ALA A 7 -10.07 -3.02 23.04
N PRO A 8 -10.40 -3.68 24.18
CA PRO A 8 -10.02 -3.24 25.53
C PRO A 8 -8.51 -3.35 25.86
N PRO A 9 -7.97 -2.56 26.81
CA PRO A 9 -6.64 -2.78 27.35
C PRO A 9 -6.63 -4.04 28.21
N VAL A 10 -5.85 -5.04 27.81
CA VAL A 10 -5.58 -6.24 28.61
C VAL A 10 -4.56 -5.86 29.70
N PRO A 11 -4.85 -6.07 30.99
CA PRO A 11 -3.95 -5.66 32.06
C PRO A 11 -2.66 -6.49 32.05
N ALA A 12 -1.54 -5.81 32.28
CA ALA A 12 -0.27 -6.42 32.60
C ALA A 12 -0.33 -7.09 33.99
N ALA A 13 0.18 -8.32 34.08
CA ALA A 13 0.76 -8.87 35.30
C ALA A 13 1.86 -9.86 34.90
N ASP A 14 3.05 -9.55 35.40
CA ASP A 14 4.37 -10.07 35.07
C ASP A 14 4.61 -11.53 35.54
N ASP A 15 5.48 -12.28 34.86
CA ASP A 15 6.79 -12.60 35.44
C ASP A 15 7.81 -13.23 34.45
N THR A 16 8.90 -12.48 34.30
CA THR A 16 10.28 -12.75 33.88
C THR A 16 10.71 -14.16 33.43
N ALA A 17 11.21 -14.26 32.19
CA ALA A 17 12.38 -15.07 31.83
C ALA A 17 13.08 -14.49 30.57
N GLU A 18 14.11 -13.69 30.85
CA GLU A 18 15.43 -13.68 30.19
C GLU A 18 15.55 -13.33 28.69
N ASN A 19 16.29 -12.25 28.46
CA ASN A 19 16.92 -11.89 27.19
C ASN A 19 17.76 -13.06 26.65
N ASP A 20 17.53 -13.45 25.40
CA ASP A 20 18.63 -13.56 24.45
C ASP A 20 18.10 -13.36 23.02
N GLY A 21 18.95 -12.79 22.18
CA GLY A 21 18.56 -11.96 21.05
C GLY A 21 17.69 -12.61 19.98
N ASP A 22 16.62 -11.90 19.62
CA ASP A 22 16.09 -11.90 18.26
C ASP A 22 15.67 -10.47 17.96
N THR A 23 16.66 -9.64 17.61
CA THR A 23 16.33 -8.47 16.79
C THR A 23 15.66 -9.09 15.56
N PRO A 24 14.41 -8.77 15.19
CA PRO A 24 13.84 -9.34 13.99
C PRO A 24 14.79 -8.91 12.90
N VAL A 25 15.56 -9.88 12.41
CA VAL A 25 16.44 -9.70 11.27
C VAL A 25 15.48 -9.19 10.21
N ARG A 26 15.59 -7.89 9.91
CA ARG A 26 15.24 -7.42 8.57
C ARG A 26 16.26 -8.14 7.71
N ASP A 27 15.95 -9.40 7.42
CA ASP A 27 16.73 -10.24 6.55
C ASP A 27 16.84 -9.40 5.30
N GLU A 28 18.09 -9.01 5.07
CA GLU A 28 18.54 -8.15 4.01
C GLU A 28 18.34 -8.93 2.72
N VAL A 29 17.09 -9.04 2.29
CA VAL A 29 16.75 -9.53 0.96
C VAL A 29 16.98 -8.37 0.01
N ALA A 30 18.27 -8.04 -0.16
CA ALA A 30 18.81 -7.47 -1.38
C ALA A 30 18.67 -8.48 -2.53
N ALA A 31 17.46 -8.98 -2.74
CA ALA A 31 17.07 -9.57 -4.00
C ALA A 31 16.63 -8.40 -4.87
N VAL A 32 17.58 -7.77 -5.56
CA VAL A 32 17.30 -7.01 -6.79
C VAL A 32 16.87 -8.02 -7.85
N LYS A 33 15.73 -8.67 -7.62
CA LYS A 33 14.87 -9.18 -8.66
C LYS A 33 13.88 -8.08 -8.88
N THR A 34 13.80 -7.57 -10.10
CA THR A 34 12.75 -6.67 -10.55
C THR A 34 11.40 -7.34 -10.32
N ALA A 35 10.89 -7.25 -9.09
CA ALA A 35 9.68 -7.94 -8.68
C ALA A 35 8.51 -7.08 -9.15
N LEU A 36 7.64 -7.69 -9.94
CA LEU A 36 6.35 -7.09 -10.27
C LEU A 36 5.55 -6.97 -8.97
N VAL A 37 5.34 -5.74 -8.51
CA VAL A 37 4.54 -5.48 -7.30
C VAL A 37 3.14 -5.06 -7.74
N PRO A 38 2.06 -5.70 -7.24
CA PRO A 38 0.71 -5.23 -7.49
C PRO A 38 0.32 -4.13 -6.50
N TRP A 39 -0.16 -3.00 -7.00
CA TRP A 39 -0.79 -1.94 -6.20
C TRP A 39 -2.29 -1.92 -6.43
N ASN A 40 -3.06 -2.26 -5.40
CA ASN A 40 -4.51 -2.34 -5.46
C ASN A 40 -5.15 -1.04 -4.98
N LEU A 41 -6.01 -0.45 -5.80
CA LEU A 41 -6.84 0.70 -5.47
C LEU A 41 -8.32 0.31 -5.51
N SER A 42 -9.08 0.82 -4.54
CA SER A 42 -10.52 0.60 -4.44
C SER A 42 -11.23 1.87 -4.01
N ALA A 43 -12.43 2.09 -4.54
CA ALA A 43 -13.26 3.24 -4.21
C ALA A 43 -14.75 2.92 -4.37
N LYS A 44 -15.61 3.79 -3.83
CA LYS A 44 -17.08 3.64 -3.94
C LYS A 44 -17.61 3.85 -5.36
N GLY A 45 -16.83 4.48 -6.24
CA GLY A 45 -17.20 4.78 -7.62
C GLY A 45 -16.00 5.27 -8.44
N ALA A 46 -16.20 5.43 -9.75
CA ALA A 46 -15.13 5.79 -10.69
C ALA A 46 -14.46 7.14 -10.35
N GLU A 47 -15.24 8.17 -10.03
CA GLU A 47 -14.69 9.48 -9.65
C GLU A 47 -13.83 9.41 -8.38
N ALA A 48 -14.31 8.71 -7.36
CA ALA A 48 -13.56 8.48 -6.12
C ALA A 48 -12.28 7.67 -6.37
N LEU A 49 -12.29 6.75 -7.34
CA LEU A 49 -11.08 6.03 -7.76
C LEU A 49 -10.06 6.98 -8.40
N ARG A 50 -10.51 7.88 -9.29
CA ARG A 50 -9.64 8.90 -9.91
C ARG A 50 -9.06 9.86 -8.86
N ALA A 51 -9.88 10.27 -7.89
CA ALA A 51 -9.42 11.11 -6.78
C ALA A 51 -8.36 10.40 -5.92
N GLN A 52 -8.56 9.12 -5.63
CA GLN A 52 -7.59 8.31 -4.91
C GLN A 52 -6.28 8.16 -5.69
N ALA A 53 -6.35 7.99 -7.02
CA ALA A 53 -5.18 7.93 -7.88
C ALA A 53 -4.36 9.24 -7.86
N ARG A 54 -5.03 10.40 -7.91
CA ARG A 54 -4.39 11.72 -7.74
C ARG A 54 -3.68 11.85 -6.40
N GLN A 55 -4.39 11.56 -5.31
CA GLN A 55 -3.81 11.65 -3.96
C GLN A 55 -2.58 10.76 -3.79
N ARG A 56 -2.61 9.53 -4.35
CA ARG A 56 -1.45 8.63 -4.31
C ARG A 56 -0.29 9.16 -5.11
N ARG A 57 -0.52 9.65 -6.33
CA ARG A 57 0.52 10.29 -7.16
C ARG A 57 1.18 11.45 -6.42
N ASP A 58 0.37 12.31 -5.80
CA ASP A 58 0.88 13.50 -5.12
C ASP A 58 1.71 13.12 -3.87
N ARG A 59 1.32 12.05 -3.15
CA ARG A 59 2.12 11.48 -2.06
C ARG A 59 3.48 10.95 -2.53
N LEU A 60 3.52 10.24 -3.67
CA LEU A 60 4.79 9.76 -4.24
C LEU A 60 5.70 10.86 -4.77
N ALA A 61 5.14 12.03 -5.07
CA ALA A 61 5.92 13.20 -5.45
C ALA A 61 6.48 13.91 -4.22
N ALA A 62 5.74 13.91 -3.11
CA ALA A 62 6.19 14.50 -1.84
C ALA A 62 7.27 13.66 -1.13
N ASP A 63 7.29 12.35 -1.34
CA ASP A 63 8.27 11.44 -0.75
C ASP A 63 8.91 10.53 -1.81
N PRO A 64 10.07 10.93 -2.36
CA PRO A 64 10.77 10.14 -3.38
C PRO A 64 11.50 8.93 -2.81
N GLY A 65 11.64 8.81 -1.48
CA GLY A 65 12.34 7.71 -0.81
C GLY A 65 11.47 6.48 -0.52
N LEU A 66 10.17 6.52 -0.84
CA LEU A 66 9.25 5.42 -0.60
C LEU A 66 9.64 4.16 -1.38
N ASP A 67 9.70 3.04 -0.67
CA ASP A 67 9.81 1.72 -1.29
C ASP A 67 8.46 1.31 -1.89
N GLN A 68 8.48 0.89 -3.15
CA GLN A 68 7.30 0.44 -3.86
C GLN A 68 6.69 -0.84 -3.28
N VAL A 69 7.51 -1.71 -2.70
CA VAL A 69 7.07 -2.94 -2.04
C VAL A 69 6.30 -2.60 -0.78
N ASP A 70 6.81 -1.68 0.05
CA ASP A 70 6.14 -1.23 1.28
C ASP A 70 4.79 -0.56 0.98
N VAL A 71 4.73 0.26 -0.07
CA VAL A 71 3.47 0.87 -0.52
C VAL A 71 2.49 -0.20 -1.01
N GLY A 72 2.95 -1.17 -1.81
CA GLY A 72 2.13 -2.28 -2.30
C GLY A 72 1.57 -3.13 -1.16
N TYR A 73 2.43 -3.49 -0.21
CA TYR A 73 2.06 -4.23 1.00
C TYR A 73 1.02 -3.47 1.82
N SER A 74 1.25 -2.18 2.06
CA SER A 74 0.32 -1.32 2.79
C SER A 74 -1.04 -1.24 2.09
N LEU A 75 -1.07 -1.13 0.76
CA LEU A 75 -2.31 -1.10 -0.02
C LEU A 75 -3.07 -2.42 0.03
N ALA A 76 -2.37 -3.55 0.05
CA ALA A 76 -2.98 -4.88 0.12
C ALA A 76 -3.59 -5.18 1.49
N THR A 77 -2.98 -4.68 2.57
CA THR A 77 -3.33 -5.08 3.95
C THR A 77 -4.31 -4.13 4.65
N THR A 78 -4.34 -2.85 4.26
CA THR A 78 -5.07 -1.80 5.02
C THR A 78 -6.39 -1.35 4.38
N ARG A 79 -6.84 -2.00 3.29
CA ARG A 79 -7.96 -1.50 2.47
C ARG A 79 -9.17 -2.41 2.51
N TRP A 80 -10.34 -1.80 2.70
CA TRP A 80 -11.63 -2.44 2.43
C TRP A 80 -11.86 -2.62 0.93
N ALA A 81 -12.42 -3.76 0.55
CA ALA A 81 -12.69 -4.11 -0.84
C ALA A 81 -13.95 -3.40 -1.36
N LEU A 82 -13.85 -2.12 -1.74
CA LEU A 82 -14.93 -1.34 -2.32
C LEU A 82 -15.24 -1.74 -3.79
N PRO A 83 -16.43 -1.44 -4.33
CA PRO A 83 -16.90 -1.99 -5.62
C PRO A 83 -16.06 -1.61 -6.84
N GLN A 84 -15.60 -0.36 -6.92
CA GLN A 84 -14.78 0.10 -8.05
C GLN A 84 -13.31 -0.18 -7.74
N ARG A 85 -12.63 -0.95 -8.59
CA ARG A 85 -11.28 -1.47 -8.32
C ARG A 85 -10.37 -1.31 -9.53
N ALA A 86 -9.10 -1.02 -9.26
CA ALA A 86 -8.04 -1.04 -10.25
C ALA A 86 -6.77 -1.62 -9.61
N ALA A 87 -5.99 -2.35 -10.39
CA ALA A 87 -4.67 -2.82 -10.01
C ALA A 87 -3.65 -2.24 -10.99
N LEU A 88 -2.55 -1.74 -10.45
CA LEU A 88 -1.36 -1.40 -11.23
C LEU A 88 -0.30 -2.45 -10.94
N VAL A 89 0.30 -3.01 -11.96
CA VAL A 89 1.42 -3.94 -11.82
C VAL A 89 2.60 -3.30 -12.54
N ALA A 90 3.69 -3.13 -11.82
CA ALA A 90 4.87 -2.47 -12.34
C ALA A 90 6.12 -2.92 -11.60
N THR A 91 7.25 -2.60 -12.19
CA THR A 91 8.58 -2.96 -11.71
C THR A 91 9.30 -1.80 -11.03
N GLY A 92 8.78 -0.57 -11.19
CA GLY A 92 9.41 0.67 -10.73
C GLY A 92 8.41 1.75 -10.32
N LEU A 93 8.84 2.65 -9.42
CA LEU A 93 8.01 3.75 -8.92
C LEU A 93 7.56 4.72 -10.01
N ASP A 94 8.40 4.96 -11.03
CA ASP A 94 8.03 5.82 -12.16
C ASP A 94 6.92 5.23 -13.03
N ASP A 95 6.88 3.91 -13.15
CA ASP A 95 5.83 3.20 -13.87
C ASP A 95 4.50 3.30 -13.10
N PHE A 96 4.54 3.17 -11.77
CA PHE A 96 3.38 3.45 -10.92
C PHE A 96 2.92 4.90 -11.04
N ARG A 97 3.83 5.89 -11.08
CA ARG A 97 3.46 7.31 -11.29
C ARG A 97 2.76 7.52 -12.63
N ARG A 98 3.20 6.83 -13.70
CA ARG A 98 2.52 6.88 -15.02
C ARG A 98 1.15 6.20 -14.97
N GLY A 99 1.06 5.01 -14.38
CA GLY A 99 -0.21 4.29 -14.21
C GLY A 99 -1.24 5.07 -13.40
N LEU A 100 -0.83 5.69 -12.28
CA LEU A 100 -1.68 6.54 -11.47
C LEU A 100 -2.15 7.80 -12.20
N ARG A 101 -1.32 8.38 -13.07
CA ARG A 101 -1.69 9.52 -13.90
C ARG A 101 -2.74 9.12 -14.93
N SER A 102 -2.56 7.99 -15.61
CA SER A 102 -3.55 7.46 -16.54
C SER A 102 -4.86 7.15 -15.82
N LEU A 103 -4.82 6.47 -14.66
CA LEU A 103 -6.02 6.18 -13.86
C LEU A 103 -6.74 7.43 -13.35
N ALA A 104 -6.00 8.51 -13.09
CA ALA A 104 -6.57 9.79 -12.66
C ALA A 104 -7.29 10.54 -13.80
N SER A 105 -6.87 10.32 -15.04
CA SER A 105 -7.41 10.95 -16.26
C SER A 105 -8.53 10.12 -16.86
N ASP A 106 -8.30 8.82 -17.04
CA ASP A 106 -9.16 7.88 -17.74
C ASP A 106 -9.62 6.81 -16.74
N GLY A 107 -10.92 6.70 -16.53
CA GLY A 107 -11.46 5.71 -15.60
C GLY A 107 -11.32 4.30 -16.18
N ALA A 108 -10.23 3.61 -15.84
CA ALA A 108 -9.84 2.24 -16.24
C ALA A 108 -9.50 2.11 -17.75
N THR A 109 -8.47 1.40 -18.22
CA THR A 109 -7.57 0.34 -17.70
C THR A 109 -6.18 0.55 -18.30
N VAL A 110 -5.10 0.38 -17.52
CA VAL A 110 -3.77 0.11 -18.09
C VAL A 110 -3.31 -1.25 -17.58
N GLN A 111 -3.47 -2.28 -18.40
CA GLN A 111 -2.65 -3.49 -18.29
C GLN A 111 -1.38 -3.24 -19.09
N HIS A 112 -0.23 -3.31 -18.43
CA HIS A 112 1.04 -3.52 -19.12
C HIS A 112 1.72 -4.72 -18.48
N VAL A 113 2.16 -5.63 -19.36
CA VAL A 113 2.83 -6.90 -19.08
C VAL A 113 4.28 -6.63 -18.68
#